data_AF-A0A1E5RAF2-F1
#
_entry.id   AF-A0A1E5RAF2-F1
#
_cell.length_a   1.000
_cell.length_b   1.000
_cell.length_c   1.000
_cell.angle_alpha   90.00
_cell.angle_beta   90.00
_cell.angle_gamma   90.00
#
_symmetry.space_group_name_H-M   'P 1'
#
loop_
_entity.id
_entity.type
_entity.pdbx_description
1 polymer ?
#
loop_
_entity_poly.entity_id
_entity_poly.type
_entity_poly.pdbx_seq_one_letter_code
_entity_poly.pdbx_strand_id
1 'polypeptide(L)'
;MIEIEEIDRKSYNPNVYFSSADSFKVSKRAFNKSAGSSRLGKKKINYSLADMETQIYQRSQAENETGESEDGAGINKTNVAGNRGNAGGKLTNQASERQMLQSEKRFFELDTENASDFKYVPQLLSSLTGINKDKLMDSSVSLSQQRVSKRFEMPKNIKLLYKCTMPPTGLLRKSKIHSNRSENTNKSKATMIKKILSSKRSLSSYIEGLDRLNFKIIFKNVYNKRFFKVLRLMNICSNCGNSSNLSQCKKCHGKICNSVNCYILHSETRCDG
;
A
#
# COMPACT_ATOMS: atom_id res chain seq x y z
N MET A 1 26.89 26.24 33.61
CA MET A 1 25.75 27.07 33.17
C MET A 1 26.29 28.47 32.95
N ILE A 2 25.98 29.09 31.82
CA ILE A 2 26.40 30.46 31.52
C ILE A 2 25.23 31.36 31.94
N GLU A 3 25.49 32.41 32.72
CA GLU A 3 24.45 33.30 33.27
C GLU A 3 24.00 34.38 32.28
N ILE A 4 24.74 34.60 31.20
CA ILE A 4 24.49 35.63 30.19
C ILE A 4 24.78 35.05 28.79
N GLU A 5 23.80 35.08 27.89
CA GLU A 5 23.94 34.64 26.49
C GLU A 5 23.65 35.82 25.54
N GLU A 6 24.53 36.05 24.56
CA GLU A 6 24.37 37.11 23.57
C GLU A 6 23.41 36.66 22.46
N ILE A 7 22.35 37.44 22.25
CA ILE A 7 21.21 37.06 21.39
C ILE A 7 20.83 38.22 20.47
N ASP A 8 20.70 37.95 19.16
CA ASP A 8 20.21 38.91 18.17
C ASP A 8 18.68 38.91 18.08
N ARG A 9 18.02 40.05 18.32
CA ARG A 9 16.56 40.19 18.29
C ARG A 9 15.91 39.88 16.93
N LYS A 10 16.64 39.99 15.82
CA LYS A 10 16.08 39.74 14.47
C LYS A 10 16.17 38.28 14.05
N SER A 11 17.25 37.61 14.42
CA SER A 11 17.55 36.24 13.98
C SER A 11 17.16 35.19 15.02
N TYR A 12 17.11 35.57 16.30
CA TYR A 12 16.77 34.67 17.38
C TYR A 12 15.28 34.53 17.56
N ASN A 13 14.84 33.28 17.67
CA ASN A 13 13.51 32.94 18.14
C ASN A 13 13.67 31.97 19.31
N PRO A 14 13.15 32.28 20.51
CA PRO A 14 13.30 31.42 21.69
C PRO A 14 12.67 30.03 21.50
N ASN A 15 11.75 29.89 20.54
CA ASN A 15 11.06 28.64 20.24
C ASN A 15 11.75 27.80 19.15
N VAL A 16 12.83 28.30 18.53
CA VAL A 16 13.53 27.61 17.43
C VAL A 16 15.02 27.60 17.70
N TYR A 17 15.53 26.44 18.13
CA TYR A 17 16.97 26.20 18.27
C TYR A 17 17.49 25.47 17.03
N PHE A 18 18.47 26.06 16.37
CA PHE A 18 19.18 25.45 15.25
C PHE A 18 20.68 25.60 15.47
N SER A 19 21.39 24.47 15.40
CA SER A 19 22.85 24.44 15.45
C SER A 19 23.37 23.58 14.32
N SER A 20 24.25 24.14 13.50
CA SER A 20 24.92 23.43 12.41
C SER A 20 26.41 23.71 12.46
N ALA A 21 27.23 22.66 12.31
CA ALA A 21 28.67 22.80 12.20
C ALA A 21 29.10 23.51 10.91
N ASP A 22 28.24 23.53 9.89
CA ASP A 22 28.43 24.32 8.68
C ASP A 22 28.08 25.78 8.96
N SER A 23 29.09 26.56 9.36
CA SER A 23 29.00 28.01 9.30
C SER A 23 28.78 28.40 7.83
N PHE A 24 27.57 28.82 7.47
CA PHE A 24 27.25 29.36 6.15
C PHE A 24 28.06 30.63 5.90
N LYS A 25 29.31 30.49 5.48
CA LYS A 25 30.03 31.57 4.82
C LYS A 25 29.36 31.75 3.47
N VAL A 26 28.40 32.66 3.40
CA VAL A 26 27.83 33.18 2.15
C VAL A 26 28.97 33.90 1.41
N SER A 27 29.84 33.13 0.76
CA SER A 27 30.85 33.66 -0.14
C SER A 27 30.17 33.96 -1.46
N LYS A 28 29.65 35.18 -1.60
CA LYS A 28 29.35 35.78 -2.90
C LYS A 28 30.68 36.03 -3.63
N ARG A 29 31.32 35.00 -4.20
CA ARG A 29 32.42 35.19 -5.16
C ARG A 29 32.40 34.17 -6.29
N ALA A 30 32.11 34.72 -7.47
CA ALA A 30 32.56 34.39 -8.82
C ALA A 30 32.97 32.95 -9.15
N PHE A 31 32.29 32.41 -10.17
CA PHE A 31 32.75 31.32 -11.01
C PHE A 31 34.21 31.52 -11.44
N ASN A 32 35.10 30.62 -11.01
CA ASN A 32 36.30 30.28 -11.76
C ASN A 32 36.55 28.78 -11.64
N LYS A 33 36.41 28.08 -12.76
CA LYS A 33 36.77 26.66 -12.93
C LYS A 33 38.27 26.49 -12.72
N SER A 34 38.66 25.65 -11.77
CA SER A 34 39.90 24.88 -11.86
C SER A 34 39.76 23.57 -11.09
N ALA A 35 40.20 22.50 -11.73
CA ALA A 35 40.11 21.14 -11.28
C ALA A 35 41.00 20.92 -10.05
N GLY A 36 40.37 20.48 -8.97
CA GLY A 36 41.03 19.95 -7.77
C GLY A 36 40.06 18.96 -7.14
N SER A 37 40.43 17.68 -7.16
CA SER A 37 39.68 16.55 -6.61
C SER A 37 39.56 16.65 -5.10
N SER A 38 38.75 17.59 -4.62
CA SER A 38 38.15 17.54 -3.30
C SER A 38 36.95 16.60 -3.40
N ARG A 39 36.85 15.63 -2.50
CA ARG A 39 35.67 14.77 -2.33
C ARG A 39 34.51 15.66 -1.87
N LEU A 40 33.93 16.41 -2.81
CA LEU A 40 32.78 17.27 -2.58
C LEU A 40 31.69 16.39 -2.00
N GLY A 41 31.22 16.72 -0.78
CA GLY A 41 30.01 16.16 -0.21
C GLY A 41 28.82 16.58 -1.06
N LYS A 42 28.62 15.91 -2.20
CA LYS A 42 27.51 16.17 -3.10
C LYS A 42 26.24 15.71 -2.40
N LYS A 43 25.33 16.66 -2.14
CA LYS A 43 23.97 16.32 -1.71
C LYS A 43 23.34 15.44 -2.80
N LYS A 44 22.61 14.41 -2.38
CA LYS A 44 21.85 13.57 -3.32
C LYS A 44 20.74 14.43 -3.92
N ILE A 45 20.66 14.42 -5.25
CA ILE A 45 19.60 15.08 -6.02
C ILE A 45 18.83 13.95 -6.68
N ASN A 46 17.51 13.92 -6.50
CA ASN A 46 16.64 13.01 -7.23
C ASN A 46 16.44 13.56 -8.63
N TYR A 47 16.88 12.82 -9.65
CA TYR A 47 16.72 13.20 -11.05
C TYR A 47 15.40 12.69 -11.66
N SER A 48 14.51 12.12 -10.83
CA SER A 48 13.18 11.68 -11.25
C SER A 48 12.28 12.89 -11.47
N LEU A 49 11.81 13.05 -12.72
CA LEU A 49 10.90 14.13 -13.08
C LEU A 49 9.59 14.04 -12.27
N ALA A 50 9.02 12.85 -12.13
CA ALA A 50 7.80 12.62 -11.37
C ALA A 50 7.95 13.03 -9.89
N ASP A 51 9.12 12.79 -9.29
CA ASP A 51 9.38 13.22 -7.90
C ASP A 51 9.46 14.75 -7.79
N MET A 52 10.09 15.41 -8.76
CA MET A 52 10.17 16.87 -8.78
C MET A 52 8.80 17.51 -8.99
N GLU A 53 8.02 17.01 -9.94
CA GLU A 53 6.66 17.49 -10.21
C GLU A 53 5.74 17.28 -9.01
N THR A 54 5.76 16.09 -8.40
CA THR A 54 4.94 15.81 -7.21
C THR A 54 5.30 16.72 -6.04
N GLN A 55 6.58 17.00 -5.81
CA GLN A 55 7.00 17.96 -4.79
C GLN A 55 6.46 19.37 -5.07
N ILE A 56 6.49 19.81 -6.32
CA ILE A 56 5.99 21.15 -6.71
C ILE A 56 4.48 21.24 -6.52
N TYR A 57 3.72 20.28 -7.04
CA TYR A 57 2.24 20.31 -6.97
C TYR A 57 1.70 20.09 -5.56
N GLN A 58 2.38 19.30 -4.72
CA GLN A 58 1.98 19.13 -3.32
C GLN A 58 2.31 20.37 -2.49
N ARG A 59 3.44 21.04 -2.79
CA ARG A 59 3.84 22.25 -2.10
C ARG A 59 2.93 23.44 -2.44
N SER A 60 2.55 23.61 -3.71
CA SER A 60 1.66 24.69 -4.12
C SER A 60 0.25 24.57 -3.53
N GLN A 61 -0.23 23.35 -3.30
CA GLN A 61 -1.50 23.13 -2.59
C GLN A 61 -1.42 23.51 -1.10
N ALA A 62 -0.31 23.19 -0.43
CA ALA A 62 -0.13 23.53 0.98
C ALA A 62 0.04 25.03 1.22
N GLU A 63 0.67 25.76 0.29
CA GLU A 63 0.86 27.21 0.40
C GLU A 63 -0.48 27.98 0.20
N ASN A 64 -1.39 27.45 -0.62
CA ASN A 64 -2.72 28.04 -0.86
C ASN A 64 -3.72 27.83 0.30
N GLU A 65 -3.60 26.77 1.11
CA GLU A 65 -4.50 26.54 2.26
C GLU A 65 -4.19 27.43 3.47
N THR A 66 -3.01 28.04 3.54
CA THR A 66 -2.63 28.98 4.61
C THR A 66 -2.96 30.44 4.31
N GLY A 67 -3.58 30.74 3.16
CA GLY A 67 -3.62 32.09 2.63
C GLY A 67 -4.96 32.58 2.11
N GLU A 68 -6.10 32.17 2.68
CA GLU A 68 -7.39 32.82 2.37
C GLU A 68 -8.44 32.51 3.45
N SER A 69 -8.66 33.48 4.35
CA SER A 69 -9.91 33.66 5.08
C SER A 69 -10.52 34.95 4.54
N GLU A 70 -11.52 34.84 3.66
CA GLU A 70 -12.63 35.79 3.49
C GLU A 70 -13.57 35.28 2.38
N ASP A 71 -14.79 34.92 2.80
CA ASP A 71 -16.09 34.96 2.11
C ASP A 71 -16.30 34.35 0.70
N GLY A 72 -17.20 33.36 0.62
CA GLY A 72 -18.02 33.14 -0.60
C GLY A 72 -18.33 31.70 -1.05
N ALA A 73 -19.31 31.06 -0.41
CA ALA A 73 -20.30 30.11 -0.95
C ALA A 73 -19.96 29.05 -2.06
N GLY A 74 -20.00 27.77 -1.66
CA GLY A 74 -20.48 26.59 -2.43
C GLY A 74 -19.49 25.96 -3.43
N ILE A 75 -19.20 24.65 -3.48
CA ILE A 75 -20.09 23.48 -3.47
C ILE A 75 -19.32 22.21 -3.02
N ASN A 76 -19.83 21.55 -1.98
CA ASN A 76 -19.80 20.12 -1.61
C ASN A 76 -18.68 19.19 -2.14
N LYS A 77 -17.67 18.93 -1.29
CA LYS A 77 -17.11 17.58 -1.09
C LYS A 77 -17.36 17.15 0.35
N THR A 78 -18.23 16.16 0.50
CA THR A 78 -18.62 15.55 1.79
C THR A 78 -17.47 14.74 2.39
N ASN A 79 -16.60 15.41 3.15
CA ASN A 79 -15.74 14.75 4.13
C ASN A 79 -16.57 14.43 5.37
N VAL A 80 -17.17 13.24 5.41
CA VAL A 80 -17.72 12.67 6.65
C VAL A 80 -16.60 11.90 7.35
N ALA A 81 -15.87 12.59 8.21
CA ALA A 81 -15.20 11.99 9.36
C ALA A 81 -15.23 13.02 10.49
N GLY A 82 -16.19 12.82 11.39
CA GLY A 82 -16.48 13.71 12.51
C GLY A 82 -15.29 13.88 13.44
N ASN A 83 -14.89 15.14 13.59
CA ASN A 83 -14.07 15.63 14.67
C ASN A 83 -14.97 15.80 15.90
N ARG A 84 -14.76 15.00 16.95
CA ARG A 84 -15.17 15.37 18.32
C ARG A 84 -13.91 15.34 19.18
N GLY A 85 -13.53 16.53 19.63
CA GLY A 85 -12.34 16.78 20.40
C GLY A 85 -12.31 16.00 21.71
N ASN A 86 -11.12 15.53 22.05
CA ASN A 86 -10.64 15.64 23.42
C ASN A 86 -9.13 15.87 23.38
N ALA A 87 -8.71 16.95 24.01
CA ALA A 87 -7.32 17.36 24.14
C ALA A 87 -6.56 16.32 24.98
N GLY A 88 -5.44 15.82 24.44
CA GLY A 88 -4.55 14.90 25.16
C GLY A 88 -3.91 13.85 24.24
N GLY A 89 -2.85 14.25 23.53
CA GLY A 89 -1.96 13.31 22.82
C GLY A 89 -2.23 13.21 21.32
N LYS A 90 -1.49 13.99 20.52
CA LYS A 90 -1.21 13.70 19.11
C LYS A 90 -0.58 12.29 19.01
N LEU A 91 -1.41 11.27 18.85
CA LEU A 91 -0.98 9.91 18.53
C LEU A 91 -0.59 9.86 17.05
N THR A 92 0.71 9.83 16.82
CA THR A 92 1.47 9.85 15.57
C THR A 92 1.28 8.65 14.63
N ASN A 93 0.08 8.07 14.53
CA ASN A 93 -0.15 6.82 13.78
C ASN A 93 -1.30 6.88 12.76
N GLN A 94 -1.63 8.04 12.21
CA GLN A 94 -2.39 8.06 10.96
C GLN A 94 -1.40 7.76 9.83
N ALA A 95 -1.27 6.49 9.47
CA ALA A 95 -0.59 6.11 8.24
C ALA A 95 -1.24 6.89 7.09
N SER A 96 -0.42 7.55 6.27
CA SER A 96 -0.94 8.20 5.07
C SER A 96 -1.70 7.17 4.23
N GLU A 97 -2.77 7.58 3.56
CA GLU A 97 -3.55 6.71 2.67
C GLU A 97 -2.64 5.95 1.68
N ARG A 98 -1.58 6.61 1.20
CA ARG A 98 -0.55 5.98 0.35
C ARG A 98 0.19 4.84 1.04
N GLN A 99 0.55 5.00 2.32
CA GLN A 99 1.20 3.95 3.11
C GLN A 99 0.23 2.80 3.42
N MET A 100 -1.05 3.10 3.64
CA MET A 100 -2.08 2.07 3.80
C MET A 100 -2.20 1.22 2.53
N LEU A 101 -2.33 1.84 1.35
CA LEU A 101 -2.40 1.13 0.08
C LEU A 101 -1.14 0.32 -0.20
N GLN A 102 0.04 0.86 0.11
CA GLN A 102 1.30 0.12 -0.01
C GLN A 102 1.33 -1.09 0.92
N SER A 103 0.83 -0.95 2.15
CA SER A 103 0.77 -2.04 3.13
C SER A 103 -0.22 -3.13 2.70
N GLU A 104 -1.40 -2.75 2.19
CA GLU A 104 -2.39 -3.70 1.67
C GLU A 104 -1.86 -4.45 0.46
N LYS A 105 -1.22 -3.74 -0.48
CA LYS A 105 -0.58 -4.38 -1.64
C LYS A 105 0.46 -5.42 -1.20
N ARG A 106 1.38 -5.02 -0.31
CA ARG A 106 2.40 -5.92 0.22
C ARG A 106 1.79 -7.10 0.98
N PHE A 107 0.70 -6.87 1.71
CA PHE A 107 -0.01 -7.93 2.41
C PHE A 107 -0.53 -9.00 1.43
N PHE A 108 -1.19 -8.61 0.34
CA PHE A 108 -1.64 -9.56 -0.68
C PHE A 108 -0.49 -10.23 -1.44
N GLU A 109 0.63 -9.53 -1.68
CA GLU A 109 1.84 -10.12 -2.26
C GLU A 109 2.47 -11.18 -1.34
N LEU A 110 2.38 -11.01 -0.02
CA LEU A 110 2.86 -12.01 0.95
C LEU A 110 1.88 -13.17 1.16
N ASP A 111 0.57 -12.92 1.00
CA ASP A 111 -0.49 -13.92 1.10
C ASP A 111 -0.58 -14.82 -0.15
N THR A 112 0.06 -14.42 -1.25
CA THR A 112 0.06 -15.20 -2.49
C THR A 112 1.16 -16.27 -2.49
N GLU A 113 0.75 -17.53 -2.57
CA GLU A 113 1.66 -18.68 -2.49
C GLU A 113 2.57 -18.82 -3.72
N ASN A 114 2.08 -18.43 -4.89
CA ASN A 114 2.76 -18.64 -6.16
C ASN A 114 3.18 -17.31 -6.80
N ALA A 115 4.48 -17.18 -7.10
CA ALA A 115 5.06 -15.97 -7.68
C ALA A 115 4.44 -15.58 -9.03
N SER A 116 3.90 -16.54 -9.79
CA SER A 116 3.24 -16.21 -11.07
C SER A 116 1.93 -15.43 -10.91
N ASP A 117 1.39 -15.39 -9.70
CA ASP A 117 0.07 -14.85 -9.39
C ASP A 117 0.14 -13.43 -8.83
N PHE A 118 1.34 -12.93 -8.51
CA PHE A 118 1.60 -11.55 -8.07
C PHE A 118 1.03 -10.50 -9.04
N LYS A 119 1.03 -10.80 -10.33
CA LYS A 119 0.46 -9.91 -11.37
C LYS A 119 -1.06 -9.69 -11.27
N TYR A 120 -1.79 -10.58 -10.59
CA TYR A 120 -3.25 -10.47 -10.40
C TYR A 120 -3.62 -9.69 -9.13
N VAL A 121 -2.67 -9.54 -8.19
CA VAL A 121 -2.87 -8.82 -6.93
C VAL A 121 -3.38 -7.38 -7.16
N PRO A 122 -2.79 -6.57 -8.06
CA PRO A 122 -3.26 -5.20 -8.28
C PRO A 122 -4.69 -5.14 -8.82
N GLN A 123 -5.09 -6.12 -9.64
CA GLN A 123 -6.44 -6.19 -10.19
C GLN A 123 -7.45 -6.53 -9.10
N LEU A 124 -7.14 -7.50 -8.24
CA LEU A 124 -7.99 -7.84 -7.10
C LEU A 124 -8.11 -6.66 -6.11
N LEU A 125 -6.98 -6.02 -5.79
CA LEU A 125 -6.96 -4.86 -4.90
C LEU A 125 -7.77 -3.70 -5.46
N SER A 126 -7.70 -3.46 -6.77
CA SER A 126 -8.52 -2.46 -7.45
C SER A 126 -10.02 -2.76 -7.31
N SER A 127 -10.44 -4.03 -7.51
CA SER A 127 -11.84 -4.43 -7.32
C SER A 127 -12.32 -4.30 -5.87
N LEU A 128 -11.43 -4.49 -4.88
CA LEU A 128 -11.77 -4.41 -3.45
C LEU A 128 -11.80 -2.96 -2.92
N THR A 129 -10.80 -2.16 -3.29
CA THR A 129 -10.66 -0.78 -2.83
C THR A 129 -11.54 0.19 -3.62
N GLY A 130 -11.86 -0.15 -4.87
CA GLY A 130 -12.54 0.75 -5.82
C GLY A 130 -11.60 1.80 -6.43
N ILE A 131 -10.29 1.70 -6.19
CA ILE A 131 -9.28 2.56 -6.78
C ILE A 131 -8.88 1.98 -8.13
N ASN A 132 -8.75 2.83 -9.15
CA ASN A 132 -8.34 2.39 -10.49
C ASN A 132 -6.97 1.70 -10.43
N LYS A 133 -6.89 0.55 -11.12
CA LYS A 133 -5.66 -0.25 -11.24
C LYS A 133 -4.44 0.59 -11.64
N ASP A 134 -4.61 1.51 -12.58
CA ASP A 134 -3.51 2.32 -13.11
C ASP A 134 -2.90 3.22 -12.02
N LYS A 135 -3.75 3.82 -11.18
CA LYS A 135 -3.30 4.63 -10.03
C LYS A 135 -2.54 3.82 -8.97
N LEU A 136 -2.86 2.53 -8.83
CA LEU A 136 -2.16 1.62 -7.91
C LEU A 136 -0.81 1.16 -8.46
N MET A 137 -0.66 1.11 -9.79
CA MET A 137 0.56 0.64 -10.45
C MET A 137 1.64 1.72 -10.55
N ASP A 138 1.27 2.99 -10.74
CA ASP A 138 2.21 4.10 -10.88
C ASP A 138 3.04 4.38 -9.60
N SER A 139 2.56 3.92 -8.44
CA SER A 139 3.19 4.18 -7.14
C SER A 139 4.16 3.09 -6.70
N SER A 140 4.26 1.96 -7.41
CA SER A 140 5.01 0.80 -6.93
C SER A 140 5.74 0.07 -8.06
N VAL A 141 7.05 -0.07 -7.89
CA VAL A 141 7.94 -0.86 -8.75
C VAL A 141 7.49 -2.31 -8.72
N SER A 142 6.56 -2.66 -9.60
CA SER A 142 6.03 -4.02 -9.71
C SER A 142 6.91 -4.75 -10.71
N LEU A 143 7.80 -5.62 -10.22
CA LEU A 143 8.48 -6.60 -11.06
C LEU A 143 7.40 -7.43 -11.78
N SER A 144 7.46 -7.46 -13.12
CA SER A 144 6.65 -8.27 -14.04
C SER A 144 5.32 -7.69 -14.56
N GLN A 145 5.42 -6.93 -15.65
CA GLN A 145 4.34 -6.83 -16.64
C GLN A 145 4.33 -8.11 -17.50
N GLN A 146 3.59 -9.14 -17.10
CA GLN A 146 3.26 -10.24 -18.01
C GLN A 146 1.75 -10.37 -18.15
N ARG A 147 1.25 -10.07 -19.36
CA ARG A 147 -0.12 -10.41 -19.77
C ARG A 147 -0.22 -11.93 -19.88
N VAL A 148 -0.96 -12.59 -18.99
CA VAL A 148 -1.29 -14.01 -19.20
C VAL A 148 -2.69 -14.29 -18.69
N SER A 149 -3.60 -14.68 -19.59
CA SER A 149 -4.80 -15.43 -19.23
C SER A 149 -4.42 -16.90 -19.17
N LYS A 150 -4.05 -17.43 -18.00
CA LYS A 150 -4.02 -18.88 -17.85
C LYS A 150 -5.47 -19.34 -17.68
N ARG A 151 -6.06 -19.84 -18.75
CA ARG A 151 -7.27 -20.67 -18.67
C ARG A 151 -6.89 -21.86 -17.81
N PHE A 152 -7.51 -22.01 -16.64
CA PHE A 152 -7.36 -23.24 -15.86
C PHE A 152 -7.83 -24.41 -16.74
N GLU A 153 -6.88 -25.24 -17.16
CA GLU A 153 -7.15 -26.46 -17.88
C GLU A 153 -6.90 -27.62 -16.94
N MET A 154 -7.98 -28.29 -16.55
CA MET A 154 -7.87 -29.44 -15.66
C MET A 154 -7.05 -30.53 -16.36
N PRO A 155 -5.93 -31.00 -15.77
CA PRO A 155 -5.13 -32.04 -16.37
C PRO A 155 -5.99 -33.28 -16.67
N LYS A 156 -5.90 -33.79 -17.90
CA LYS A 156 -6.68 -34.97 -18.36
C LYS A 156 -6.45 -36.19 -17.45
N ASN A 157 -5.29 -36.24 -16.81
CA ASN A 157 -4.84 -37.32 -15.93
C ASN A 157 -5.67 -37.43 -14.65
N ILE A 158 -6.26 -36.32 -14.16
CA ILE A 158 -7.15 -36.34 -12.98
C ILE A 158 -8.39 -37.20 -13.23
N LYS A 159 -8.91 -37.17 -14.47
CA LYS A 159 -10.06 -38.02 -14.85
C LYS A 159 -9.70 -39.51 -14.87
N LEU A 160 -8.44 -39.84 -15.18
CA LEU A 160 -7.97 -41.22 -15.18
C LEU A 160 -7.78 -41.73 -13.75
N LEU A 161 -7.17 -40.94 -12.87
CA LEU A 161 -7.02 -41.25 -11.45
C LEU A 161 -8.38 -41.51 -10.78
N TYR A 162 -9.35 -40.63 -11.04
CA TYR A 162 -10.68 -40.77 -10.46
C TYR A 162 -11.41 -42.04 -10.93
N LYS A 163 -11.20 -42.48 -12.18
CA LYS A 163 -11.82 -43.71 -12.70
C LYS A 163 -11.35 -44.98 -11.98
N CYS A 164 -10.13 -44.99 -11.44
CA CYS A 164 -9.59 -46.14 -10.71
C CYS A 164 -10.29 -46.37 -9.37
N THR A 165 -10.86 -45.33 -8.76
CA THR A 165 -11.51 -45.39 -7.45
C THR A 165 -13.01 -45.12 -7.51
N MET A 166 -13.58 -44.99 -8.71
CA MET A 166 -15.00 -44.67 -8.87
C MET A 166 -15.84 -45.91 -8.52
N PRO A 167 -16.79 -45.80 -7.58
CA PRO A 167 -17.65 -46.93 -7.24
C PRO A 167 -18.48 -47.35 -8.47
N PRO A 168 -18.77 -48.66 -8.65
CA PRO A 168 -19.53 -49.15 -9.79
C PRO A 168 -20.87 -48.42 -9.89
N THR A 169 -21.19 -47.97 -11.10
CA THR A 169 -22.33 -47.09 -11.42
C THR A 169 -23.70 -47.65 -11.00
N GLY A 170 -23.79 -48.94 -10.67
CA GLY A 170 -24.98 -49.59 -10.12
C GLY A 170 -25.26 -49.33 -8.63
N LEU A 171 -24.30 -48.85 -7.85
CA LEU A 171 -24.48 -48.59 -6.40
C LEU A 171 -25.03 -47.20 -6.09
N LEU A 172 -24.96 -46.26 -7.05
CA LEU A 172 -25.52 -44.93 -6.89
C LEU A 172 -27.04 -45.01 -7.08
N ARG A 173 -27.79 -44.95 -5.97
CA ARG A 173 -29.26 -44.86 -5.98
C ARG A 173 -29.67 -43.73 -6.94
N LYS A 174 -30.22 -44.10 -8.10
CA LYS A 174 -30.91 -43.15 -8.99
C LYS A 174 -32.08 -42.58 -8.21
N SER A 175 -31.91 -41.40 -7.62
CA SER A 175 -32.98 -40.77 -6.87
C SER A 175 -34.13 -40.46 -7.84
N LYS A 176 -35.30 -41.07 -7.64
CA LYS A 176 -36.53 -40.80 -8.41
C LYS A 176 -37.10 -39.39 -8.17
N ILE A 177 -36.37 -38.53 -7.45
CA ILE A 177 -36.82 -37.22 -6.92
C ILE A 177 -37.12 -36.20 -8.05
N HIS A 178 -36.77 -36.48 -9.31
CA HIS A 178 -36.96 -35.55 -10.43
C HIS A 178 -37.79 -36.07 -11.61
N SER A 179 -38.45 -37.23 -11.52
CA SER A 179 -39.18 -37.81 -12.66
C SER A 179 -40.46 -37.05 -13.07
N ASN A 180 -41.04 -36.22 -12.20
CA ASN A 180 -42.34 -35.58 -12.43
C ASN A 180 -42.25 -34.13 -12.93
N ARG A 181 -41.08 -33.66 -13.38
CA ARG A 181 -40.90 -32.29 -13.91
C ARG A 181 -40.87 -32.26 -15.42
N SER A 182 -41.47 -31.23 -16.02
CA SER A 182 -41.53 -31.05 -17.48
C SER A 182 -40.13 -31.06 -18.11
N GLU A 183 -39.99 -31.72 -19.26
CA GLU A 183 -38.73 -31.93 -19.96
C GLU A 183 -37.99 -30.60 -20.25
N ASN A 184 -38.74 -29.53 -20.54
CA ASN A 184 -38.20 -28.18 -20.78
C ASN A 184 -37.59 -27.55 -19.52
N THR A 185 -38.19 -27.75 -18.34
CA THR A 185 -37.63 -27.27 -17.08
C THR A 185 -36.35 -28.02 -16.69
N ASN A 186 -36.28 -29.32 -17.02
CA ASN A 186 -35.10 -30.15 -16.79
C ASN A 186 -33.96 -29.78 -17.75
N LYS A 187 -34.26 -29.50 -19.03
CA LYS A 187 -33.27 -29.00 -20.02
C LYS A 187 -32.69 -27.65 -19.61
N SER A 188 -33.53 -26.71 -19.16
CA SER A 188 -33.06 -25.39 -18.68
C SER A 188 -32.17 -25.50 -17.44
N LYS A 189 -32.57 -26.30 -16.44
CA LYS A 189 -31.74 -26.56 -15.25
C LYS A 189 -30.43 -27.25 -15.58
N ALA A 190 -30.45 -28.27 -16.43
CA ALA A 190 -29.23 -28.93 -16.90
C ALA A 190 -28.29 -27.96 -17.61
N THR A 191 -28.84 -27.01 -18.38
CA THR A 191 -28.05 -25.96 -19.05
C THR A 191 -27.45 -24.98 -18.04
N MET A 192 -28.22 -24.57 -17.02
CA MET A 192 -27.73 -23.70 -15.94
C MET A 192 -26.63 -24.38 -15.13
N ILE A 193 -26.83 -25.65 -14.75
CA ILE A 193 -25.83 -26.46 -14.06
C ILE A 193 -24.57 -26.60 -14.93
N LYS A 194 -24.70 -26.88 -16.23
CA LYS A 194 -23.56 -26.91 -17.16
C LYS A 194 -22.82 -25.58 -17.22
N LYS A 195 -23.53 -24.44 -17.20
CA LYS A 195 -22.91 -23.10 -17.16
C LYS A 195 -22.17 -22.84 -15.84
N ILE A 196 -22.75 -23.25 -14.72
CA ILE A 196 -22.13 -23.11 -13.39
C ILE A 196 -20.87 -23.98 -13.30
N LEU A 197 -20.97 -25.27 -13.65
CA LEU A 197 -19.85 -26.22 -13.59
C LEU A 197 -18.75 -25.94 -14.60
N SER A 198 -19.06 -25.28 -15.73
CA SER A 198 -18.07 -24.91 -16.74
C SER A 198 -17.53 -23.48 -16.57
N SER A 199 -17.89 -22.79 -15.48
CA SER A 199 -17.40 -21.43 -15.24
C SER A 199 -15.89 -21.42 -15.08
N LYS A 200 -15.25 -20.50 -15.80
CA LYS A 200 -13.80 -20.21 -15.73
C LYS A 200 -13.53 -18.76 -15.33
N ARG A 201 -14.51 -18.11 -14.69
CA ARG A 201 -14.41 -16.70 -14.29
C ARG A 201 -13.55 -16.57 -13.03
N SER A 202 -12.76 -15.49 -12.97
CA SER A 202 -12.00 -15.14 -11.77
C SER A 202 -12.89 -14.52 -10.69
N LEU A 203 -12.41 -14.50 -9.45
CA LEU A 203 -13.12 -13.87 -8.32
C LEU A 203 -13.45 -12.40 -8.59
N SER A 204 -12.54 -11.64 -9.21
CA SER A 204 -12.76 -10.24 -9.57
C SER A 204 -14.03 -10.04 -10.41
N SER A 205 -14.29 -10.94 -11.37
CA SER A 205 -15.50 -10.88 -12.21
C SER A 205 -16.78 -11.11 -11.42
N TYR A 206 -16.74 -11.90 -10.36
CA TYR A 206 -17.89 -12.09 -9.47
C TYR A 206 -18.09 -10.88 -8.55
N ILE A 207 -17.00 -10.28 -8.06
CA ILE A 207 -17.05 -9.08 -7.21
C ILE A 207 -17.67 -7.91 -7.98
N GLU A 208 -17.28 -7.70 -9.24
CA GLU A 208 -17.85 -6.66 -10.10
C GLU A 208 -19.35 -6.87 -10.40
N GLY A 209 -19.81 -8.12 -10.37
CA GLY A 209 -21.22 -8.48 -10.57
C GLY A 209 -22.08 -8.38 -9.30
N LEU A 210 -21.51 -8.06 -8.14
CA LEU A 210 -22.27 -7.89 -6.90
C LEU A 210 -22.95 -6.53 -6.82
N ASP A 211 -24.16 -6.49 -6.27
CA ASP A 211 -24.82 -5.24 -5.92
C ASP A 211 -24.00 -4.44 -4.91
N ARG A 212 -24.05 -3.10 -5.03
CA ARG A 212 -23.29 -2.18 -4.16
C ARG A 212 -23.58 -2.39 -2.67
N LEU A 213 -24.82 -2.74 -2.31
CA LEU A 213 -25.21 -3.02 -0.92
C LEU A 213 -24.56 -4.32 -0.42
N ASN A 214 -24.67 -5.40 -1.17
CA ASN A 214 -24.06 -6.69 -0.84
C ASN A 214 -22.53 -6.56 -0.74
N PHE A 215 -21.92 -5.86 -1.68
CA PHE A 215 -20.49 -5.56 -1.63
C PHE A 215 -20.09 -4.80 -0.35
N LYS A 216 -20.84 -3.77 0.04
CA LYS A 216 -20.57 -2.99 1.27
C LYS A 216 -20.72 -3.83 2.53
N ILE A 217 -21.73 -4.70 2.59
CA ILE A 217 -21.96 -5.57 3.75
C ILE A 217 -20.82 -6.58 3.89
N ILE A 218 -20.46 -7.25 2.79
CA ILE A 218 -19.46 -8.32 2.79
C ILE A 218 -18.04 -7.78 3.01
N PHE A 219 -17.64 -6.71 2.31
CA PHE A 219 -16.24 -6.29 2.28
C PHE A 219 -15.94 -5.06 3.16
N LYS A 220 -16.90 -4.15 3.40
CA LYS A 220 -16.64 -2.88 4.12
C LYS A 220 -17.18 -2.86 5.54
N ASN A 221 -18.14 -3.72 5.89
CA ASN A 221 -18.77 -3.71 7.21
C ASN A 221 -18.17 -4.72 8.20
N VAL A 222 -17.40 -5.68 7.69
CA VAL A 222 -16.79 -6.74 8.51
C VAL A 222 -15.62 -6.22 9.34
N TYR A 223 -14.87 -5.24 8.82
CA TYR A 223 -13.72 -4.67 9.52
C TYR A 223 -14.13 -3.77 10.69
N ASN A 224 -13.30 -3.77 11.74
CA ASN A 224 -13.54 -2.97 12.94
C ASN A 224 -13.43 -1.48 12.64
N LYS A 225 -14.52 -0.73 12.91
CA LYS A 225 -14.60 0.71 12.67
C LYS A 225 -14.29 1.56 13.91
N ARG A 226 -14.33 0.97 15.10
CA ARG A 226 -14.19 1.70 16.37
C ARG A 226 -12.78 1.66 16.92
N PHE A 227 -12.13 0.51 16.82
CA PHE A 227 -10.80 0.31 17.36
C PHE A 227 -9.83 0.06 16.23
N PHE A 228 -9.03 1.08 15.90
CA PHE A 228 -7.90 0.91 14.99
C PHE A 228 -6.77 0.12 15.66
N LYS A 229 -6.59 0.32 16.97
CA LYS A 229 -5.49 -0.30 17.71
C LYS A 229 -5.76 -0.28 19.21
N VAL A 230 -5.57 -1.44 19.86
CA VAL A 230 -5.76 -1.61 21.31
C VAL A 230 -4.45 -1.94 22.02
N LEU A 231 -3.62 -2.80 21.41
CA LEU A 231 -2.34 -3.24 22.00
C LEU A 231 -1.23 -2.21 21.81
N ARG A 232 -0.16 -2.28 22.62
CA ARG A 232 1.00 -1.38 22.48
C ARG A 232 1.74 -1.65 21.16
N LEU A 233 2.18 -0.59 20.49
CA LEU A 233 3.04 -0.73 19.29
C LEU A 233 4.45 -1.10 19.75
N MET A 234 5.00 -2.18 19.20
CA MET A 234 6.40 -2.51 19.34
C MET A 234 7.15 -2.08 18.09
N ASN A 235 8.17 -1.27 18.28
CA ASN A 235 9.11 -0.91 17.23
C ASN A 235 10.30 -1.86 17.34
N ILE A 236 10.71 -2.44 16.22
CA ILE A 236 11.80 -3.41 16.16
C ILE A 236 12.73 -3.08 15.00
N CYS A 237 13.96 -3.58 15.08
CA CYS A 237 14.91 -3.49 14.00
C CYS A 237 14.41 -4.29 12.79
N SER A 238 14.44 -3.67 11.60
CA SER A 238 14.02 -4.31 10.34
C SER A 238 14.86 -5.51 9.93
N ASN A 239 16.08 -5.65 10.48
CA ASN A 239 17.01 -6.73 10.13
C ASN A 239 16.99 -7.88 11.13
N CYS A 240 17.13 -7.59 12.44
CA CYS A 240 17.27 -8.62 13.48
C CYS A 240 16.09 -8.72 14.45
N GLY A 241 15.08 -7.84 14.34
CA GLY A 241 13.92 -7.85 15.24
C GLY A 241 14.19 -7.36 16.68
N ASN A 242 15.43 -6.95 17.01
CA ASN A 242 15.73 -6.44 18.34
C ASN A 242 15.03 -5.08 18.59
N SER A 243 14.52 -4.88 19.80
CA SER A 243 13.81 -3.67 20.23
C SER A 243 14.67 -2.70 21.05
N SER A 244 15.83 -3.14 21.55
CA SER A 244 16.76 -2.27 22.28
C SER A 244 17.60 -1.40 21.33
N ASN A 245 17.85 -0.15 21.72
CA ASN A 245 18.77 0.78 21.03
C ASN A 245 18.47 0.95 19.53
N LEU A 246 17.25 1.41 19.22
CA LEU A 246 16.81 1.67 17.85
C LEU A 246 17.24 3.06 17.41
N SER A 247 17.96 3.12 16.29
CA SER A 247 18.23 4.33 15.52
C SER A 247 17.43 4.32 14.22
N GLN A 248 17.23 5.50 13.63
CA GLN A 248 16.59 5.63 12.32
C GLN A 248 17.65 5.91 11.26
N CYS A 249 17.57 5.21 10.14
CA CYS A 249 18.42 5.47 8.99
C CYS A 249 18.19 6.89 8.46
N LYS A 250 19.25 7.64 8.20
CA LYS A 250 19.18 9.02 7.71
C LYS A 250 18.52 9.14 6.33
N LYS A 251 18.58 8.08 5.50
CA LYS A 251 18.12 8.11 4.11
C LYS A 251 16.68 7.64 3.96
N CYS A 252 16.36 6.45 4.48
CA CYS A 252 15.06 5.81 4.30
C CYS A 252 14.19 5.79 5.57
N HIS A 253 14.67 6.37 6.69
CA HIS A 253 14.00 6.36 8.00
C HIS A 253 13.67 4.97 8.57
N GLY A 254 14.27 3.91 8.02
CA GLY A 254 14.15 2.54 8.54
C GLY A 254 14.76 2.41 9.94
N LYS A 255 14.09 1.67 10.83
CA LYS A 255 14.55 1.43 12.21
C LYS A 255 15.60 0.32 12.24
N ILE A 256 16.79 0.64 12.70
CA ILE A 256 17.95 -0.27 12.77
C ILE A 256 18.45 -0.29 14.21
N CYS A 257 18.84 -1.44 14.73
CA CYS A 257 19.49 -1.49 16.04
C CYS A 257 20.92 -0.93 15.96
N ASN A 258 21.51 -0.54 17.08
CA ASN A 258 22.88 -0.05 17.16
C ASN A 258 23.99 -1.11 16.88
N SER A 259 23.67 -2.15 16.11
CA SER A 259 24.64 -3.14 15.63
C SER A 259 25.20 -2.69 14.29
N VAL A 260 26.52 -2.61 14.19
CA VAL A 260 27.24 -2.24 12.96
C VAL A 260 26.88 -3.18 11.80
N ASN A 261 26.74 -4.48 12.06
CA ASN A 261 26.37 -5.47 11.05
C ASN A 261 24.99 -5.21 10.46
N CYS A 262 24.03 -4.81 11.31
CA CYS A 262 22.69 -4.45 10.84
C CYS A 262 22.73 -3.18 9.99
N TYR A 263 23.59 -2.22 10.31
CA TYR A 263 23.75 -1.02 9.52
C TYR A 263 24.36 -1.31 8.13
N ILE A 264 25.42 -2.13 8.07
CA ILE A 264 26.08 -2.53 6.81
C ILE A 264 25.08 -3.25 5.90
N LEU A 265 24.44 -4.32 6.40
CA LEU A 265 23.46 -5.09 5.63
C LEU A 265 22.30 -4.23 5.13
N HIS A 266 21.82 -3.29 5.97
CA HIS A 266 20.79 -2.35 5.56
C HIS A 266 21.26 -1.45 4.42
N SER A 267 22.48 -0.90 4.52
CA SER A 267 23.03 0.00 3.51
C SER A 267 23.25 -0.66 2.15
N GLU A 268 23.50 -1.97 2.13
CA GLU A 268 23.76 -2.73 0.91
C GLU A 268 22.49 -3.25 0.23
N THR A 269 21.49 -3.71 1.00
CA THR A 269 20.38 -4.50 0.45
C THR A 269 18.99 -3.90 0.61
N ARG A 270 18.81 -2.94 1.52
CA ARG A 270 17.47 -2.45 1.94
C ARG A 270 17.32 -0.93 1.97
N CYS A 271 18.38 -0.19 1.65
CA CYS A 271 18.39 1.26 1.71
C CYS A 271 18.18 1.86 0.31
N ASP A 272 16.93 2.04 -0.09
CA ASP A 272 16.57 2.58 -1.42
C ASP A 272 16.61 4.12 -1.50
N GLY A 273 17.50 4.76 -0.72
CA GLY A 273 17.67 6.22 -0.68
C GLY A 273 19.02 6.67 -1.20
#